data_AF-A0A812T3E1-F1
#
_entry.id   AF-A0A812T3E1-F1
#
_cell.length_a   1.000
_cell.length_b   1.000
_cell.length_c   1.000
_cell.angle_alpha   90.00
_cell.angle_beta   90.00
_cell.angle_gamma   90.00
#
_symmetry.space_group_name_H-M   'P 1'
#
loop_
_entity.id
_entity.type
_entity.pdbx_description
1 polymer ?
#
loop_
_entity_poly.entity_id
_entity_poly.type
_entity_poly.pdbx_seq_one_letter_code
_entity_poly.pdbx_strand_id
1 'polypeptide(L)'
;MEPDVYSESDALRALLRRRGPCASKRVSVVPLPEEEHLSWADGLEVWPLQSRRNAEAAAAHAGLALVEGWAIYDLLDDVTGAAFVAERYWWNATDDGTWVDFSPRPENMEQLLLAEAFVPAEAREATVLTAEAQDLAEHLAKLRFPK
;
A
#
# COMPACT_ATOMS: atom_id res chain seq x y z
N MET A 1 -18.91 4.51 3.52
CA MET A 1 -19.19 3.96 4.85
C MET A 1 -17.86 3.48 5.39
N GLU A 2 -17.43 3.92 6.58
CA GLU A 2 -16.18 3.44 7.16
C GLU A 2 -16.35 1.97 7.58
N PRO A 3 -15.33 1.11 7.42
CA PRO A 3 -15.46 -0.31 7.72
C PRO A 3 -15.65 -0.56 9.23
N ASP A 4 -16.42 -1.59 9.60
CA ASP A 4 -16.76 -1.89 11.01
C ASP A 4 -15.53 -2.00 11.91
N VAL A 5 -14.44 -2.60 11.41
CA VAL A 5 -13.14 -2.73 12.12
C VAL A 5 -12.55 -1.37 12.53
N TYR A 6 -12.74 -0.32 11.72
CA TYR A 6 -12.34 1.05 12.07
C TYR A 6 -13.16 1.60 13.23
N SER A 7 -14.44 1.25 13.27
CA SER A 7 -15.34 1.70 14.34
C SER A 7 -15.18 0.91 15.63
N GLU A 8 -14.55 -0.26 15.63
CA GLU A 8 -14.45 -1.10 16.83
C GLU A 8 -13.09 -0.99 17.54
N SER A 9 -12.03 -0.54 16.85
CA SER A 9 -10.68 -0.43 17.42
C SER A 9 -10.26 1.02 17.69
N ASP A 10 -10.09 1.37 18.96
CA ASP A 10 -9.57 2.69 19.37
C ASP A 10 -8.13 2.92 18.91
N ALA A 11 -7.31 1.86 18.83
CA ALA A 11 -5.95 1.94 18.31
C ALA A 11 -5.95 2.33 16.83
N LEU A 12 -6.82 1.71 16.03
CA LEU A 12 -6.96 2.02 14.61
C LEU A 12 -7.50 3.44 14.38
N ARG A 13 -8.47 3.89 15.19
CA ARG A 13 -8.96 5.28 15.15
C ARG A 13 -7.86 6.28 15.51
N ALA A 14 -7.07 6.00 16.55
CA ALA A 14 -5.96 6.86 16.97
C ALA A 14 -4.89 6.99 15.88
N LEU A 15 -4.63 5.91 15.15
CA LEU A 15 -3.70 5.83 14.02
C LEU A 15 -4.17 6.68 12.82
N LEU A 16 -5.44 6.54 12.42
CA LEU A 16 -5.94 7.05 11.12
C LEU A 16 -6.68 8.40 11.19
N ARG A 17 -7.07 8.87 12.39
CA ARG A 17 -7.73 10.17 12.57
C ARG A 17 -6.91 11.32 11.97
N ARG A 18 -7.55 12.47 11.71
CA ARG A 18 -6.91 13.65 11.07
C ARG A 18 -5.62 14.16 11.72
N ARG A 19 -5.41 13.95 13.02
CA ARG A 19 -4.18 14.30 13.75
C ARG A 19 -3.34 13.07 14.17
N GLY A 20 -3.70 11.90 13.66
CA GLY A 20 -2.97 10.65 13.87
C GLY A 20 -1.73 10.58 12.98
N PRO A 21 -0.80 9.65 13.27
CA PRO A 21 0.43 9.50 12.50
C PRO A 21 0.17 9.06 11.05
N CYS A 22 -0.95 8.38 10.78
CA CYS A 22 -1.39 7.97 9.45
C CYS A 22 -2.69 8.68 9.07
N ALA A 23 -2.75 9.99 9.30
CA ALA A 23 -3.93 10.80 9.01
C ALA A 23 -4.49 10.52 7.61
N SER A 24 -5.74 10.07 7.58
CA SER A 24 -6.42 9.60 6.38
C SER A 24 -7.72 10.37 6.16
N LYS A 25 -8.16 10.42 4.90
CA LYS A 25 -9.45 11.04 4.51
C LYS A 25 -10.51 10.01 4.11
N ARG A 26 -10.09 8.83 3.71
CA ARG A 26 -10.95 7.70 3.38
C ARG A 26 -10.26 6.42 3.80
N VAL A 27 -11.05 5.47 4.29
CA VAL A 27 -10.60 4.13 4.70
C VAL A 27 -11.55 3.12 4.07
N SER A 28 -11.02 2.03 3.54
CA SER A 28 -11.81 0.93 2.97
C SER A 28 -11.08 -0.39 3.13
N VAL A 29 -11.86 -1.44 3.33
CA VAL A 29 -11.38 -2.82 3.13
C VAL A 29 -11.42 -3.08 1.62
N VAL A 30 -10.30 -3.53 1.07
CA VAL A 30 -10.11 -3.76 -0.37
C VAL A 30 -9.85 -5.25 -0.60
N PRO A 31 -10.75 -5.97 -1.28
CA PRO A 31 -10.56 -7.38 -1.59
C PRO A 31 -9.48 -7.58 -2.65
N LEU A 32 -9.20 -8.83 -3.01
CA LEU A 32 -8.46 -9.14 -4.24
C LEU A 32 -9.21 -8.57 -5.46
N PRO A 33 -8.49 -8.16 -6.53
CA PRO A 33 -9.13 -7.74 -7.77
C PRO A 33 -10.05 -8.82 -8.34
N GLU A 34 -11.25 -8.43 -8.74
CA GLU A 34 -12.18 -9.29 -9.46
C GLU A 34 -11.70 -9.59 -10.89
N GLU A 35 -12.30 -10.56 -11.57
CA GLU A 35 -11.92 -10.95 -12.94
C GLU A 35 -11.97 -9.76 -13.91
N GLU A 36 -12.97 -8.89 -13.78
CA GLU A 36 -13.07 -7.67 -14.57
C GLU A 36 -11.84 -6.76 -14.38
N HIS A 37 -11.43 -6.55 -13.12
CA HIS A 37 -10.25 -5.74 -12.80
C HIS A 37 -8.98 -6.37 -13.35
N LEU A 38 -8.83 -7.70 -13.23
CA LEU A 38 -7.67 -8.42 -13.74
C LEU A 38 -7.52 -8.26 -15.26
N SER A 39 -8.63 -8.15 -15.99
CA SER A 39 -8.60 -7.89 -17.44
C SER A 39 -8.00 -6.52 -17.79
N TRP A 40 -8.13 -5.52 -16.92
CA TRP A 40 -7.49 -4.20 -17.09
C TRP A 40 -5.99 -4.24 -16.84
N ALA A 41 -5.52 -5.26 -16.13
CA ALA A 41 -4.10 -5.48 -15.85
C ALA A 41 -3.51 -6.61 -16.71
N ASP A 42 -4.18 -7.03 -17.79
CA ASP A 42 -3.67 -8.10 -18.64
C ASP A 42 -2.33 -7.70 -19.27
N GLY A 43 -1.32 -8.56 -19.11
CA GLY A 43 0.05 -8.29 -19.54
C GLY A 43 0.84 -7.28 -18.70
N LEU A 44 0.30 -6.76 -17.59
CA LEU A 44 1.09 -5.98 -16.64
C LEU A 44 2.02 -6.89 -15.83
N GLU A 45 3.31 -6.54 -15.84
CA GLU A 45 4.27 -7.15 -14.94
C GLU A 45 4.15 -6.49 -13.55
N VAL A 46 3.58 -7.23 -12.61
CA VAL A 46 3.43 -6.80 -11.22
C VAL A 46 4.49 -7.42 -10.33
N TRP A 47 4.98 -6.63 -9.38
CA TRP A 47 6.10 -6.98 -8.52
C TRP A 47 5.64 -7.01 -7.06
N PRO A 48 5.87 -8.11 -6.33
CA PRO A 48 5.60 -8.15 -4.89
C PRO A 48 6.33 -7.01 -4.17
N LEU A 49 5.69 -6.44 -3.15
CA LEU A 49 6.24 -5.35 -2.31
C LEU A 49 6.56 -4.03 -3.05
N GLN A 50 6.18 -3.87 -4.32
CA GLN A 50 6.38 -2.62 -5.08
C GLN A 50 5.04 -1.97 -5.44
N SER A 51 4.21 -1.70 -4.43
CA SER A 51 2.86 -1.16 -4.62
C SER A 51 2.82 0.11 -5.45
N ARG A 52 3.76 1.04 -5.23
CA ARG A 52 3.93 2.24 -6.05
C ARG A 52 4.11 1.94 -7.53
N ARG A 53 5.08 1.09 -7.86
CA ARG A 53 5.39 0.74 -9.25
C ARG A 53 4.22 0.04 -9.92
N ASN A 54 3.57 -0.89 -9.21
CA ASN A 54 2.42 -1.62 -9.74
C ASN A 54 1.26 -0.65 -10.03
N ALA A 55 0.96 0.24 -9.08
CA ALA A 55 -0.14 1.18 -9.22
C ALA A 55 0.14 2.25 -10.30
N GLU A 56 1.37 2.72 -10.42
CA GLU A 56 1.80 3.62 -11.52
C GLU A 56 1.70 2.92 -12.88
N ALA A 57 2.11 1.65 -12.97
CA ALA A 57 2.01 0.87 -14.21
C ALA A 57 0.54 0.61 -14.58
N ALA A 58 -0.31 0.25 -13.63
CA ALA A 58 -1.74 0.10 -13.84
C ALA A 58 -2.43 1.41 -14.23
N ALA A 59 -2.05 2.53 -13.62
CA ALA A 59 -2.53 3.85 -13.99
C ALA A 59 -2.17 4.20 -15.45
N ALA A 60 -0.93 3.95 -15.86
CA ALA A 60 -0.48 4.21 -17.22
C ALA A 60 -1.11 3.26 -18.26
N HIS A 61 -1.33 2.01 -17.89
CA HIS A 61 -1.85 0.97 -18.80
C HIS A 61 -3.37 1.03 -18.98
N ALA A 62 -4.11 1.18 -17.88
CA ALA A 62 -5.57 1.11 -17.85
C ALA A 62 -6.25 2.48 -17.64
N GLY A 63 -5.48 3.56 -17.50
CA GLY A 63 -6.02 4.91 -17.29
C GLY A 63 -6.62 5.13 -15.89
N LEU A 64 -6.26 4.29 -14.92
CA LEU A 64 -6.80 4.37 -13.56
C LEU A 64 -6.18 5.52 -12.76
N ALA A 65 -6.94 6.05 -11.80
CA ALA A 65 -6.41 7.05 -10.88
C ALA A 65 -5.43 6.40 -9.90
N LEU A 66 -4.30 7.07 -9.63
CA LEU A 66 -3.34 6.65 -8.60
C LEU A 66 -3.79 7.17 -7.23
N VAL A 67 -3.85 6.27 -6.25
CA VAL A 67 -4.15 6.60 -4.85
C VAL A 67 -2.94 6.30 -3.99
N GLU A 68 -2.61 7.23 -3.10
CA GLU A 68 -1.54 7.09 -2.12
C GLU A 68 -2.10 7.07 -0.70
N GLY A 69 -1.54 6.21 0.14
CA GLY A 69 -1.87 6.19 1.55
C GLY A 69 -1.16 5.08 2.30
N TRP A 70 -1.92 4.31 3.06
CA TRP A 70 -1.38 3.32 3.97
C TRP A 70 -2.08 1.98 3.81
N ALA A 71 -1.32 0.90 3.75
CA ALA A 71 -1.82 -0.45 4.00
C ALA A 71 -1.68 -0.74 5.49
N ILE A 72 -2.77 -1.14 6.12
CA ILE A 72 -2.84 -1.39 7.56
C ILE A 72 -2.91 -2.89 7.81
N TYR A 73 -2.00 -3.38 8.65
CA TYR A 73 -1.88 -4.77 9.04
C TYR A 73 -2.04 -4.91 10.55
N ASP A 74 -2.65 -6.01 10.97
CA ASP A 74 -2.66 -6.40 12.39
C ASP A 74 -1.28 -6.94 12.77
N LEU A 75 -0.76 -6.52 13.93
CA LEU A 75 0.47 -7.09 14.48
C LEU A 75 0.13 -8.43 15.13
N LEU A 76 0.65 -9.51 14.55
CA LEU A 76 0.46 -10.89 15.04
C LEU A 76 0.99 -11.14 16.46
N ASP A 77 1.66 -10.16 17.04
CA ASP A 77 2.38 -10.25 18.30
C ASP A 77 1.48 -9.92 19.52
N ASP A 78 0.25 -9.43 19.29
CA ASP A 78 -0.72 -9.05 20.33
C ASP A 78 -2.11 -9.69 20.09
N VAL A 79 -3.07 -9.42 20.97
CA VAL A 79 -4.49 -9.73 20.76
C VAL A 79 -4.95 -9.06 19.46
N THR A 80 -5.54 -9.83 18.54
CA THR A 80 -6.09 -9.33 17.27
C THR A 80 -6.86 -8.02 17.46
N GLY A 81 -6.50 -6.99 16.70
CA GLY A 81 -7.11 -5.66 16.76
C GLY A 81 -6.59 -4.72 17.84
N ALA A 82 -5.58 -5.12 18.63
CA ALA A 82 -4.96 -4.29 19.66
C ALA A 82 -3.81 -3.42 19.13
N ALA A 83 -3.03 -3.91 18.15
CA ALA A 83 -1.86 -3.23 17.62
C ALA A 83 -1.80 -3.35 16.10
N PHE A 84 -1.42 -2.25 15.43
CA PHE A 84 -1.41 -2.19 13.97
C PHE A 84 -0.11 -1.63 13.44
N VAL A 85 0.30 -2.11 12.27
CA VAL A 85 1.36 -1.51 11.45
C VAL A 85 0.73 -0.84 10.24
N ALA A 86 1.19 0.37 9.94
CA ALA A 86 0.86 1.06 8.72
C ALA A 86 2.11 1.14 7.83
N GLU A 87 2.02 0.58 6.64
CA GLU A 87 3.05 0.70 5.60
C GLU A 87 2.60 1.71 4.55
N ARG A 88 3.53 2.54 4.06
CA ARG A 88 3.23 3.44 2.95
C ARG A 88 2.88 2.60 1.71
N TYR A 89 1.76 2.91 1.07
CA TYR A 89 1.20 2.06 0.02
C TYR A 89 0.52 2.87 -1.09
N TRP A 90 0.46 2.28 -2.28
CA TRP A 90 -0.20 2.85 -3.45
C TRP A 90 -1.09 1.80 -4.11
N TRP A 91 -2.22 2.26 -4.62
CA TRP A 91 -3.21 1.43 -5.31
C TRP A 91 -3.96 2.30 -6.33
N ASN A 92 -4.98 1.74 -6.97
CA ASN A 92 -5.73 2.43 -8.00
C ASN A 92 -7.18 2.70 -7.59
N ALA A 93 -7.76 3.72 -8.18
CA ALA A 93 -9.21 3.95 -8.14
C ALA A 93 -9.78 4.01 -9.55
N THR A 94 -10.95 3.40 -9.72
CA THR A 94 -11.81 3.51 -10.90
C THR A 94 -12.57 4.85 -10.89
N ASP A 95 -13.22 5.18 -12.00
CA ASP A 95 -13.96 6.44 -12.17
C ASP A 95 -15.13 6.61 -11.19
N ASP A 96 -15.74 5.50 -10.76
CA ASP A 96 -16.79 5.48 -9.73
C ASP A 96 -16.22 5.58 -8.30
N GLY A 97 -14.89 5.61 -8.16
CA GLY A 97 -14.18 5.75 -6.90
C GLY A 97 -13.92 4.43 -6.16
N THR A 98 -14.22 3.28 -6.76
CA THR A 98 -13.91 1.95 -6.23
C THR A 98 -12.39 1.73 -6.20
N TRP A 99 -11.88 1.13 -5.12
CA TRP A 99 -10.46 0.87 -4.95
C TRP A 99 -10.08 -0.51 -5.45
N VAL A 100 -8.97 -0.57 -6.19
CA VAL A 100 -8.39 -1.79 -6.73
C VAL A 100 -6.89 -1.79 -6.46
N ASP A 101 -6.37 -2.88 -5.93
CA ASP A 101 -4.94 -3.07 -5.71
C ASP A 101 -4.45 -4.29 -6.49
N PHE A 102 -3.59 -4.06 -7.47
CA PHE A 102 -3.00 -5.08 -8.33
C PHE A 102 -1.72 -5.68 -7.78
N SER A 103 -1.27 -5.24 -6.60
CA SER A 103 -0.05 -5.77 -6.00
C SER A 103 -0.26 -7.22 -5.58
N PRO A 104 0.66 -8.15 -5.92
CA PRO A 104 0.57 -9.53 -5.46
C PRO A 104 0.56 -9.60 -3.94
N ARG A 105 -0.40 -10.37 -3.39
CA ARG A 105 -0.58 -10.58 -1.95
C ARG A 105 -0.17 -12.02 -1.57
N PRO A 106 0.23 -12.27 -0.32
CA PRO A 106 0.35 -13.64 0.21
C PRO A 106 -0.98 -14.41 0.08
N GLU A 107 -0.91 -15.73 -0.11
CA GLU A 107 -2.10 -16.57 -0.37
C GLU A 107 -3.18 -16.48 0.71
N ASN A 108 -2.80 -16.19 1.96
CA ASN A 108 -3.71 -16.08 3.10
C ASN A 108 -4.26 -14.66 3.32
N MET A 109 -4.01 -13.72 2.40
CA MET A 109 -4.39 -12.32 2.53
C MET A 109 -5.44 -11.94 1.47
N GLU A 110 -6.70 -12.23 1.77
CA GLU A 110 -7.84 -12.00 0.86
C GLU A 110 -8.23 -10.52 0.75
N GLN A 111 -7.96 -9.74 1.80
CA GLN A 111 -8.33 -8.33 1.88
C GLN A 111 -7.27 -7.49 2.58
N LEU A 112 -7.19 -6.22 2.20
CA LEU A 112 -6.34 -5.21 2.81
C LEU A 112 -7.17 -4.07 3.36
N LEU A 113 -6.85 -3.59 4.57
CA LEU A 113 -7.37 -2.32 5.04
C LEU A 113 -6.50 -1.20 4.48
N LEU A 114 -7.03 -0.43 3.54
CA LEU A 114 -6.33 0.70 2.94
C LEU A 114 -6.88 2.02 3.51
N ALA A 115 -5.99 3.01 3.67
CA ALA A 115 -6.33 4.33 4.18
C ALA A 115 -5.66 5.40 3.32
N GLU A 116 -6.47 6.12 2.53
CA GLU A 116 -6.01 7.19 1.63
C GLU A 116 -5.48 8.37 2.44
N ALA A 117 -4.26 8.78 2.13
CA ALA A 117 -3.58 9.83 2.87
C ALA A 117 -4.38 11.14 2.83
N PHE A 118 -4.50 11.80 3.98
CA PHE A 118 -5.09 13.14 4.07
C PHE A 118 -4.21 14.16 3.33
N VAL A 119 -2.90 13.99 3.43
CA VAL A 119 -1.88 14.71 2.65
C VAL A 119 -0.95 13.66 2.05
N PRO A 120 -0.90 13.50 0.71
CA PRO A 120 0.07 12.62 0.05
C PRO A 120 1.50 12.97 0.47
N ALA A 121 2.43 12.00 0.50
CA ALA A 121 3.83 12.41 0.66
C ALA A 121 4.20 13.26 -0.55
N GLU A 122 4.82 14.41 -0.29
CA GLU A 122 5.54 15.09 -1.35
C GLU A 122 6.53 14.10 -1.95
N ALA A 123 6.50 13.95 -3.27
CA ALA A 123 7.51 13.21 -4.00
C ALA A 123 8.86 13.92 -3.81
N ARG A 124 9.53 13.66 -2.69
CA ARG A 124 10.97 13.87 -2.60
C ARG A 124 11.58 12.76 -3.41
N GLU A 125 11.69 12.98 -4.72
CA GLU A 125 12.63 12.20 -5.52
C GLU A 125 14.00 12.40 -4.87
N ALA A 126 14.44 11.39 -4.13
CA ALA A 126 15.81 11.29 -3.70
C ALA A 126 16.63 11.09 -4.98
N THR A 127 17.17 12.18 -5.53
CA THR A 127 18.05 12.15 -6.70
C THR A 127 19.42 11.56 -6.37
N VAL A 128 19.67 11.31 -5.08
CA VAL A 128 20.89 10.70 -4.52
C VAL A 128 20.52 9.72 -3.42
N LEU A 129 21.27 8.62 -3.33
CA LEU A 129 21.16 7.67 -2.21
C LEU A 129 21.68 8.32 -0.92
N THR A 130 21.08 7.96 0.23
CA THR A 130 21.71 8.25 1.52
C THR A 130 22.95 7.37 1.69
N ALA A 131 23.85 7.75 2.59
CA ALA A 131 25.06 6.96 2.87
C ALA A 131 24.69 5.53 3.33
N GLU A 132 23.66 5.38 4.15
CA GLU A 132 23.18 4.08 4.63
C GLU A 132 22.60 3.24 3.48
N ALA A 133 21.85 3.87 2.57
CA ALA A 133 21.28 3.18 1.41
C ALA A 133 22.38 2.74 0.43
N GLN A 134 23.41 3.57 0.24
CA GLN A 134 24.59 3.24 -0.56
C GLN A 134 25.38 2.07 0.07
N ASP A 135 25.65 2.13 1.38
CA ASP A 135 26.37 1.07 2.10
C ASP A 135 25.63 -0.27 2.04
N LEU A 136 24.30 -0.25 2.21
CA LEU A 136 23.46 -1.43 2.07
C LEU A 136 23.50 -1.97 0.63
N ALA A 137 23.38 -1.10 -0.37
CA ALA A 137 23.44 -1.49 -1.78
C ALA A 137 24.79 -2.14 -2.13
N GLU A 138 25.91 -1.57 -1.66
CA GLU A 138 27.24 -2.15 -1.83
C GLU A 138 27.41 -3.49 -1.13
N HIS A 139 26.84 -3.63 0.07
CA HIS A 139 26.86 -4.89 0.81
C HIS A 139 26.10 -5.99 0.05
N LEU A 140 24.89 -5.67 -0.43
CA LEU A 140 24.08 -6.59 -1.23
C LEU A 140 24.77 -6.97 -2.55
N ALA A 141 25.43 -6.02 -3.23
CA ALA A 141 26.18 -6.28 -4.45
C ALA A 141 27.34 -7.27 -4.21
N LYS A 142 28.08 -7.12 -3.10
CA LYS A 142 29.18 -8.03 -2.72
C LYS A 142 28.68 -9.44 -2.42
N LEU A 143 27.52 -9.58 -1.78
CA LEU A 143 26.93 -10.88 -1.48
C LEU A 143 26.40 -11.59 -2.74
N ARG A 144 25.85 -10.82 -3.68
CA ARG A 144 25.16 -11.36 -4.87
C ARG A 144 26.09 -11.64 -6.05
N PHE A 145 27.22 -10.92 -6.13
CA PHE A 145 28.26 -11.13 -7.14
C PHE A 145 29.63 -11.33 -6.48
N PRO A 146 29.84 -12.46 -5.77
CA PRO A 146 31.15 -12.78 -5.23
C PRO A 146 32.14 -12.94 -6.39
N LYS A 147 33.30 -12.28 -6.28
CA LYS A 147 34.42 -12.48 -7.21
C LYS A 147 35.03 -13.87 -7.06
#